data_AF-A0A268QX12-F1
#
_entry.id   AF-A0A268QX12-F1
#
_cell.length_a   1.000
_cell.length_b   1.000
_cell.length_c   1.000
_cell.angle_alpha   90.00
_cell.angle_beta   90.00
_cell.angle_gamma   90.00
#
_symmetry.space_group_name_H-M   'P 1'
#
loop_
_entity.id
_entity.type
_entity.pdbx_description
1 polymer ?
#
loop_
_entity_poly.entity_id
_entity_poly.type
_entity_poly.pdbx_seq_one_letter_code
_entity_poly.pdbx_strand_id
1 'polypeptide(L)' 'LQDGSQTFQETGGVHNAALFSADEMIVSRTDIGRHNALDKILGYCIENRIPVRDKVIAFSGRISSEVLLKAAK' A
#
# COMPACT_ATOMS: atom_id res chain seq x y z
N LEU A 1 -8.96 5.59 3.25
CA LEU A 1 -7.92 4.63 3.72
C LEU A 1 -7.74 4.68 5.23
N GLN A 2 -7.47 5.85 5.83
CA GLN A 2 -7.31 5.97 7.28
C GLN A 2 -8.63 5.81 8.05
N ASP A 3 -9.73 6.37 7.54
CA ASP A 3 -11.04 6.28 8.19
C ASP A 3 -11.55 4.84 8.36
N GLY A 4 -11.20 3.95 7.42
CA GLY A 4 -11.54 2.52 7.49
C GLY A 4 -10.53 1.64 8.23
N SER A 5 -9.47 2.23 8.81
CA SER A 5 -8.39 1.47 9.47
C SER A 5 -8.57 1.50 10.99
N GLN A 6 -9.20 0.48 11.55
CA GLN A 6 -9.46 0.39 13.00
C GLN A 6 -8.17 0.56 13.82
N THR A 7 -7.09 -0.14 13.44
CA THR A 7 -5.80 -0.03 14.14
C THR A 7 -5.23 1.38 14.09
N PHE A 8 -5.38 2.10 12.98
CA PHE A 8 -4.97 3.51 12.90
C PHE A 8 -5.85 4.40 13.79
N GLN A 9 -7.16 4.19 13.80
CA GLN A 9 -8.08 4.97 14.65
C GLN A 9 -7.77 4.77 16.15
N GLU A 10 -7.42 3.54 16.54
CA GLU A 10 -7.11 3.21 17.94
C GLU A 10 -5.72 3.68 18.38
N THR A 11 -4.73 3.67 17.49
CA THR A 11 -3.32 3.83 17.89
C THR A 11 -2.61 5.02 17.27
N GLY A 12 -3.06 5.51 16.11
CA GLY A 12 -2.32 6.44 15.25
C GLY A 12 -0.96 5.91 14.75
N GLY A 13 -0.58 4.67 15.09
CA GLY A 13 0.80 4.18 15.01
C GLY A 13 1.11 3.35 13.77
N VAL A 14 0.22 3.34 12.77
CA VAL A 14 0.38 2.53 11.57
C VAL A 14 0.17 3.32 10.28
N HIS A 15 0.87 2.88 9.25
CA HIS A 15 0.66 3.30 7.88
C HIS A 15 -0.23 2.30 7.14
N ASN A 16 -1.18 2.84 6.39
CA ASN A 16 -2.00 2.09 5.44
C ASN A 16 -1.50 2.32 4.01
N ALA A 17 -1.48 1.26 3.21
CA ALA A 17 -1.24 1.26 1.78
C ALA A 17 -2.32 0.43 1.08
N ALA A 18 -2.68 0.79 -0.15
CA ALA A 18 -3.62 0.05 -0.95
C ALA A 18 -3.29 0.12 -2.44
N LEU A 19 -3.63 -0.95 -3.14
CA LEU A 19 -3.53 -1.09 -4.59
C LEU A 19 -4.92 -1.00 -5.20
N PHE A 20 -5.04 -0.26 -6.29
CA PHE A 20 -6.27 -0.06 -7.02
C PHE A 20 -6.11 -0.42 -8.49
N SER A 21 -7.14 -1.01 -9.08
CA SER A 21 -7.38 -0.96 -10.53
C SER A 21 -8.05 0.38 -10.88
N ALA A 22 -8.46 0.55 -12.13
CA ALA A 22 -9.27 1.70 -12.53
C ALA A 22 -10.61 1.79 -11.79
N ASP A 23 -11.18 0.63 -11.41
CA ASP A 23 -12.58 0.53 -10.97
C ASP A 23 -12.71 0.19 -9.48
N GLU A 24 -11.70 -0.46 -8.88
CA GLU A 24 -11.82 -0.98 -7.52
C GLU A 24 -10.50 -1.03 -6.75
N MET A 25 -10.63 -1.13 -5.42
CA MET A 25 -9.52 -1.48 -4.54
C MET A 25 -9.28 -2.98 -4.61
N ILE A 26 -8.08 -3.38 -5.00
CA ILE A 26 -7.68 -4.79 -5.10
C ILE A 26 -7.27 -5.31 -3.73
N VAL A 27 -6.42 -4.56 -3.02
CA VAL A 27 -5.88 -4.99 -1.73
C VAL A 27 -5.46 -3.79 -0.89
N SER A 28 -5.62 -3.90 0.43
CA SER A 28 -5.04 -2.99 1.41
C SER A 28 -4.12 -3.73 2.38
N ARG A 29 -3.07 -3.07 2.84
CA ARG A 29 -2.09 -3.58 3.79
C ARG A 29 -1.69 -2.49 4.77
N THR A 30 -1.42 -2.93 5.99
CA THR A 30 -1.07 -2.04 7.11
C THR A 30 0.22 -2.53 7.76
N ASP A 31 1.04 -1.58 8.17
CA ASP A 31 2.25 -1.83 8.95
C ASP A 31 2.62 -0.59 9.76
N ILE A 32 3.40 -0.75 10.83
CA ILE A 32 3.96 0.40 11.57
C ILE A 32 4.89 1.21 10.64
N GLY A 33 5.66 0.54 9.79
CA GLY A 33 6.54 1.18 8.81
C GLY A 33 5.88 1.37 7.45
N ARG A 34 5.91 2.59 6.90
CA ARG A 34 5.37 2.87 5.55
C ARG A 34 5.98 2.02 4.44
N HIS A 35 7.28 1.73 4.51
CA HIS A 35 7.98 0.93 3.50
C HIS A 35 7.48 -0.51 3.52
N ASN A 36 7.28 -1.07 4.71
CA ASN A 36 6.75 -2.41 4.89
C ASN A 36 5.28 -2.51 4.45
N ALA A 37 4.47 -1.49 4.69
CA ALA A 37 3.09 -1.44 4.20
C ALA A 37 3.05 -1.53 2.66
N LEU A 38 3.97 -0.84 1.97
CA LEU A 38 4.14 -0.94 0.52
C LEU A 38 4.69 -2.31 0.08
N ASP A 39 5.72 -2.83 0.76
CA ASP A 39 6.31 -4.12 0.44
C ASP A 39 5.30 -5.27 0.58
N LYS A 40 4.37 -5.18 1.54
CA LYS A 40 3.25 -6.11 1.69
C LYS A 40 2.29 -6.08 0.49
N ILE A 41 2.08 -4.92 -0.13
CA ILE A 41 1.30 -4.82 -1.38
C ILE A 41 2.03 -5.53 -2.52
N LEU A 42 3.33 -5.26 -2.67
CA LEU A 42 4.14 -5.88 -3.72
C LEU A 42 4.21 -7.41 -3.55
N GLY A 43 4.44 -7.88 -2.33
CA GLY A 43 4.43 -9.31 -2.00
C GLY A 43 3.10 -9.98 -2.37
N TYR A 44 1.97 -9.33 -2.07
CA TYR A 44 0.66 -9.83 -2.48
C TYR A 44 0.50 -9.92 -4.00
N CYS A 45 1.01 -8.93 -4.75
CA CYS A 45 0.97 -8.96 -6.22
C CYS A 45 1.79 -10.11 -6.79
N ILE A 46 2.97 -10.37 -6.22
CA ILE A 46 3.84 -11.48 -6.64
C ILE A 46 3.16 -12.83 -6.37
N GLU A 47 2.65 -13.03 -5.15
CA GLU A 47 1.99 -14.27 -4.73
C GLU A 47 0.76 -14.58 -5.59
N ASN A 48 -0.03 -13.57 -5.93
CA ASN A 48 -1.28 -13.71 -6.67
C ASN A 48 -1.13 -13.45 -8.19
N ARG A 49 0.09 -13.26 -8.68
CA ARG A 49 0.40 -12.97 -10.09
C ARG A 49 -0.40 -11.80 -10.66
N ILE A 50 -0.57 -10.73 -9.89
CA ILE A 50 -1.33 -9.54 -10.28
C ILE A 50 -0.42 -8.62 -11.09
N PRO A 51 -0.78 -8.28 -12.35
CA PRO A 51 -0.06 -7.27 -13.12
C PRO A 51 -0.20 -5.88 -12.49
N VAL A 52 0.91 -5.15 -12.39
CA VAL A 52 0.98 -3.87 -11.68
C VAL A 52 1.05 -2.64 -12.60
N ARG A 53 1.25 -2.83 -13.91
CA ARG A 53 1.49 -1.73 -14.86
C ARG A 53 0.32 -0.75 -15.03
N ASP A 54 -0.90 -1.24 -14.79
CA ASP A 54 -2.17 -0.53 -14.93
C ASP A 54 -2.80 -0.24 -13.56
N LYS A 55 -2.00 -0.28 -12.47
CA LYS A 55 -2.48 -0.14 -11.10
C LYS A 55 -2.00 1.16 -10.47
N VAL A 56 -2.77 1.63 -9.50
CA VAL A 56 -2.45 2.81 -8.70
C VAL A 56 -2.20 2.39 -7.26
N ILE A 57 -1.15 2.93 -6.65
CA ILE A 57 -0.87 2.75 -5.23
C ILE A 57 -1.24 4.05 -4.50
N ALA A 58 -2.06 3.92 -3.46
CA ALA A 58 -2.30 5.01 -2.51
C ALA A 58 -1.84 4.57 -1.12
N PHE A 59 -1.08 5.42 -0.43
CA PHE A 59 -0.59 5.13 0.91
C PHE A 59 -0.48 6.40 1.77
N SER A 60 -0.62 6.22 3.08
CA SER A 60 -0.63 7.30 4.08
C SER A 60 0.74 7.94 4.37
N GLY A 61 1.82 7.39 3.81
CA GLY A 61 3.18 7.84 4.08
C GLY A 61 3.63 8.93 3.10
N ARG A 62 4.73 9.62 3.45
CA ARG A 62 5.43 10.51 2.50
C ARG A 62 6.14 9.69 1.40
N ILE A 63 6.21 10.26 0.20
CA ILE A 63 6.94 9.69 -0.92
C ILE A 63 8.44 10.02 -0.74
N SER A 64 9.23 9.02 -0.34
CA SER A 64 10.70 9.08 -0.39
C SER A 64 11.20 8.54 -1.72
N SER A 65 12.48 8.80 -2.04
CA SER A 65 13.12 8.23 -3.23
C SER A 65 13.06 6.70 -3.27
N GLU A 66 13.17 6.04 -2.11
CA GLU A 66 13.06 4.57 -2.01
C GLU A 66 11.65 4.07 -2.37
N VAL A 67 10.60 4.74 -1.88
CA VAL A 67 9.22 4.39 -2.24
C VAL A 67 8.98 4.58 -3.74
N LEU A 68 9.50 5.68 -4.30
CA LEU A 68 9.40 5.93 -5.73
C LEU A 68 10.11 4.83 -6.55
N LEU A 69 11.31 4.42 -6.14
CA LEU A 69 12.06 3.34 -6.78
C LEU A 69 11.35 1.98 -6.68
N LYS A 70 10.62 1.71 -5.60
CA LYS A 70 9.81 0.49 -5.45
C LYS A 70 8.61 0.48 -6.41
N ALA A 71 7.97 1.64 -6.60
CA ALA A 71 6.82 1.77 -7.49
C ALA A 71 7.19 1.81 -8.99
N ALA A 72 8.41 2.26 -9.32
CA ALA A 72 8.88 2.36 -10.70
C ALA A 72 9.44 1.05 -11.27
N LYS A 73 9.62 0.02 -10.44
CA LYS A 73 10.12 -1.31 -10.83
C LYS A 73 8.97 -2.25 -11.15
#